data_AF-S7W506-F1
#
_entry.id   AF-S7W506-F1
#
_cell.length_a   1.000
_cell.length_b   1.000
_cell.length_c   1.000
_cell.angle_alpha   90.00
_cell.angle_beta   90.00
_cell.angle_gamma   90.00
#
_symmetry.space_group_name_H-M   'P 1'
#
loop_
_entity.id
_entity.type
_entity.pdbx_description
1 polymer ?
#
loop_
_entity_poly.entity_id
_entity_poly.type
_entity_poly.pdbx_seq_one_letter_code
_entity_poly.pdbx_strand_id
1 'polypeptide(L)'
;MLLLFRFLFLFHYILTSDLQTKKTSIEENMMFLEDFITCFLGSLSFLENIAVKINVFRFTTKIDVSHHHYKIPENIREMQIYSSYGHHLSKLLFEYKNNVKFLKLMDFYTYGKIEFVDLLKHYQALEKLELYTVDFNHIDISFLHHLKTLKIYLGY
;
A
#
# COMPACT_ATOMS: atom_id res chain seq x y z
N MET A 1 9.39 -19.44 -10.45
CA MET A 1 9.23 -19.52 -11.92
C MET A 1 7.84 -19.06 -12.38
N LEU A 2 6.73 -19.51 -11.75
CA LEU A 2 5.37 -19.11 -12.13
C LEU A 2 5.06 -17.61 -11.96
N LEU A 3 5.57 -16.94 -10.92
CA LEU A 3 5.37 -15.50 -10.71
C LEU A 3 5.98 -14.69 -11.87
N LEU A 4 7.22 -14.98 -12.25
CA LEU A 4 7.94 -14.26 -13.30
C LEU A 4 7.20 -14.26 -14.65
N PHE A 5 6.52 -15.37 -14.98
CA PHE A 5 5.72 -15.49 -16.20
C PHE A 5 4.43 -14.66 -16.16
N ARG A 6 3.78 -14.53 -14.99
CA ARG A 6 2.62 -13.64 -14.85
C ARG A 6 3.01 -12.17 -15.03
N PHE A 7 4.18 -11.77 -14.52
CA PHE A 7 4.71 -10.42 -14.70
C PHE A 7 5.00 -10.09 -16.16
N LEU A 8 5.65 -11.00 -16.90
CA LEU A 8 5.88 -10.82 -18.34
C LEU A 8 4.57 -10.67 -19.12
N PHE A 9 3.53 -11.42 -18.74
CA PHE A 9 2.22 -11.33 -19.38
C PHE A 9 1.49 -10.02 -19.07
N LEU A 10 1.54 -9.57 -17.80
CA LEU A 10 0.98 -8.29 -17.39
C LEU A 10 1.70 -7.13 -18.11
N PHE A 11 3.03 -7.19 -18.15
CA PHE A 11 3.89 -6.20 -18.81
C PHE A 11 3.59 -6.14 -20.32
N HIS A 12 3.49 -7.29 -20.99
CA HIS A 12 3.16 -7.36 -22.41
C HIS A 12 1.73 -6.85 -22.71
N TYR A 13 0.76 -7.20 -21.86
CA TYR A 13 -0.62 -6.75 -21.98
C TYR A 13 -0.78 -5.24 -21.76
N ILE A 14 -0.04 -4.68 -20.80
CA ILE A 14 -0.02 -3.23 -20.54
C ILE A 14 0.65 -2.48 -21.68
N LEU A 15 1.79 -2.96 -22.19
CA LEU A 15 2.52 -2.29 -23.28
C LEU A 15 1.73 -2.24 -24.59
N THR A 16 0.82 -3.20 -24.80
CA THR A 16 0.03 -3.36 -26.03
C THR A 16 -1.37 -2.74 -25.95
N SER A 17 -1.78 -2.25 -24.78
CA SER A 17 -3.10 -1.64 -24.59
C SER A 17 -2.99 -0.12 -24.41
N ASP A 18 -3.85 0.62 -25.09
CA ASP A 18 -3.95 2.09 -25.07
C ASP A 18 -4.59 2.60 -23.76
N LEU A 19 -4.05 2.12 -22.63
CA LEU A 19 -4.62 2.22 -21.28
C LEU A 19 -4.13 3.47 -20.52
N GLN A 20 -3.30 4.32 -21.15
CA GLN A 20 -2.57 5.41 -20.50
C GLN A 20 -3.45 6.49 -19.85
N THR A 21 -4.75 6.59 -20.19
CA THR A 21 -5.68 7.57 -19.58
C THR A 21 -6.68 6.96 -18.61
N LYS A 22 -6.75 5.63 -18.48
CA LYS A 22 -7.78 4.94 -17.70
C LYS A 22 -7.19 4.43 -16.38
N LYS A 23 -7.87 4.69 -15.27
CA LYS A 23 -7.50 4.19 -13.94
C LYS A 23 -7.18 2.68 -14.01
N THR A 24 -5.93 2.31 -13.75
CA THR A 24 -5.50 0.91 -13.78
C THR A 24 -5.72 0.31 -12.40
N SER A 25 -6.64 -0.66 -12.29
CA SER A 25 -6.91 -1.37 -11.04
C SER A 25 -6.14 -2.67 -11.01
N ILE A 26 -5.31 -2.87 -10.00
CA ILE A 26 -4.59 -4.13 -9.79
C ILE A 26 -5.00 -4.71 -8.45
N GLU A 27 -5.41 -5.98 -8.47
CA GLU A 27 -5.82 -6.71 -7.28
C GLU A 27 -4.96 -7.97 -7.15
N GLU A 28 -4.19 -8.05 -6.08
CA GLU A 28 -3.36 -9.19 -5.76
C GLU A 28 -3.87 -9.87 -4.49
N ASN A 29 -4.08 -11.19 -4.60
CA ASN A 29 -4.62 -12.03 -3.55
C ASN A 29 -3.56 -13.00 -3.03
N MET A 30 -3.47 -13.15 -1.70
CA MET A 30 -2.57 -14.09 -1.03
C MET A 30 -1.09 -13.88 -1.41
N MET A 31 -0.65 -12.62 -1.49
CA MET A 31 0.73 -12.28 -1.81
C MET A 31 1.54 -12.05 -0.53
N PHE A 32 2.84 -12.36 -0.56
CA PHE A 32 3.78 -11.87 0.46
C PHE A 32 3.99 -10.38 0.26
N LEU A 33 3.98 -9.56 1.33
CA LEU A 33 4.21 -8.13 1.15
C LEU A 33 5.61 -7.85 0.57
N GLU A 34 6.61 -8.67 0.90
CA GLU A 34 7.93 -8.56 0.28
C GLU A 34 7.86 -8.72 -1.24
N ASP A 35 7.18 -9.76 -1.75
CA ASP A 35 7.03 -9.95 -3.19
C ASP A 35 6.30 -8.76 -3.83
N PHE A 36 5.30 -8.23 -3.14
CA PHE A 36 4.61 -7.02 -3.56
C PHE A 36 5.57 -5.82 -3.65
N ILE A 37 6.40 -5.60 -2.64
CA ILE A 37 7.31 -4.45 -2.59
C ILE A 37 8.49 -4.61 -3.55
N THR A 38 9.08 -5.80 -3.61
CA THR A 38 10.33 -6.07 -4.33
C THR A 38 10.11 -6.35 -5.81
N CYS A 39 9.07 -7.12 -6.14
CA CYS A 39 8.82 -7.57 -7.51
C CYS A 39 7.74 -6.74 -8.19
N PHE A 40 6.74 -6.26 -7.45
CA PHE A 40 5.57 -5.64 -8.03
C PHE A 40 5.63 -4.11 -8.02
N LEU A 41 5.89 -3.44 -6.90
CA LEU A 41 5.93 -1.97 -6.82
C LEU A 41 6.94 -1.34 -7.79
N GLY A 42 8.15 -1.88 -7.88
CA GLY A 42 9.17 -1.36 -8.82
C GLY A 42 8.72 -1.45 -10.29
N SER A 43 7.95 -2.49 -10.61
CA SER A 43 7.40 -2.70 -11.96
C SER A 43 6.18 -1.83 -12.26
N LEU A 44 5.67 -1.02 -11.32
CA LEU A 44 4.53 -0.16 -11.63
C LEU A 44 4.92 1.19 -12.21
N SER A 45 6.22 1.52 -12.26
CA SER A 45 6.72 2.84 -12.65
C SER A 45 6.30 3.32 -14.05
N PHE A 46 5.97 2.43 -14.98
CA PHE A 46 5.55 2.76 -16.36
C PHE A 46 4.04 2.90 -16.55
N LEU A 47 3.25 2.64 -15.51
CA LEU A 47 1.80 2.80 -15.53
C LEU A 47 1.39 4.19 -15.04
N GLU A 48 0.21 4.68 -15.38
CA GLU A 48 -0.34 5.93 -14.82
C GLU A 48 -1.60 5.67 -14.01
N ASN A 49 -1.85 6.52 -13.01
CA ASN A 49 -3.08 6.56 -12.22
C ASN A 49 -3.54 5.18 -11.69
N ILE A 50 -2.70 4.56 -10.87
CA ILE A 50 -2.87 3.19 -10.42
C ILE A 50 -3.68 3.15 -9.11
N ALA A 51 -4.63 2.22 -9.06
CA ALA A 51 -5.27 1.78 -7.83
C ALA A 51 -4.83 0.35 -7.53
N VAL A 52 -4.28 0.15 -6.33
CA VAL A 52 -3.80 -1.16 -5.90
C VAL A 52 -4.63 -1.66 -4.73
N LYS A 53 -5.08 -2.90 -4.83
CA LYS A 53 -5.68 -3.67 -3.74
C LYS A 53 -4.80 -4.89 -3.45
N ILE A 54 -4.37 -5.00 -2.20
CA ILE A 54 -3.41 -6.02 -1.78
C ILE A 54 -4.02 -6.76 -0.60
N ASN A 55 -4.22 -8.07 -0.78
CA ASN A 55 -4.57 -8.97 0.29
C ASN A 55 -3.32 -9.74 0.72
N VAL A 56 -2.73 -9.31 1.84
CA VAL A 56 -1.46 -9.82 2.35
C VAL A 56 -1.74 -10.99 3.29
N PHE A 57 -1.35 -12.20 2.88
CA PHE A 57 -1.54 -13.41 3.67
C PHE A 57 -0.33 -13.77 4.54
N ARG A 58 0.88 -13.25 4.26
CA ARG A 58 2.06 -13.49 5.11
C ARG A 58 3.14 -12.45 4.88
N PHE A 59 3.88 -12.12 5.93
CA PHE A 59 5.12 -11.35 5.83
C PHE A 59 6.31 -12.25 6.13
N THR A 60 7.37 -12.05 5.36
CA THR A 60 8.71 -12.59 5.60
C THR A 60 9.48 -11.56 6.42
N THR A 61 10.16 -12.01 7.47
CA THR A 61 10.90 -11.14 8.41
C THR A 61 12.32 -10.82 7.95
N LYS A 62 12.73 -11.32 6.78
CA LYS A 62 14.09 -11.20 6.25
C LYS A 62 14.07 -10.48 4.90
N ILE A 63 13.67 -9.21 4.90
CA ILE A 63 13.92 -8.32 3.77
C ILE A 63 15.24 -7.62 4.04
N ASP A 64 16.20 -7.72 3.12
CA ASP A 64 17.40 -6.88 3.17
C ASP A 64 17.05 -5.46 2.70
N VAL A 65 16.53 -4.67 3.65
CA VAL A 65 16.09 -3.27 3.47
C VAL A 65 17.23 -2.27 3.22
N SER A 66 18.47 -2.72 3.07
CA SER A 66 19.61 -1.86 2.71
C SER A 66 19.44 -1.20 1.33
N HIS A 67 18.57 -1.74 0.47
CA HIS A 67 18.32 -1.22 -0.87
C HIS A 67 17.24 -0.14 -0.85
N HIS A 68 17.62 1.10 -1.15
CA HIS A 68 16.78 2.31 -1.19
C HIS A 68 15.72 2.33 -2.31
N HIS A 69 15.46 1.19 -2.97
CA HIS A 69 14.62 1.08 -4.15
C HIS A 69 13.14 0.74 -3.85
N TYR A 70 12.78 0.53 -2.59
CA TYR A 70 11.45 0.06 -2.17
C TYR A 70 10.48 1.20 -1.78
N LYS A 71 10.31 2.19 -2.66
CA LYS A 71 9.38 3.30 -2.45
C LYS A 71 8.07 3.05 -3.20
N ILE A 72 6.95 3.49 -2.63
CA ILE A 72 5.66 3.52 -3.33
C ILE A 72 5.79 4.47 -4.53
N PRO A 73 5.58 3.98 -5.77
CA PRO A 73 5.60 4.81 -6.97
C PRO A 73 4.61 5.96 -6.91
N GLU A 74 5.00 7.13 -7.42
CA GLU A 74 4.20 8.37 -7.35
C GLU A 74 2.89 8.31 -8.17
N ASN A 75 2.80 7.36 -9.09
CA ASN A 75 1.64 7.11 -9.94
C ASN A 75 0.54 6.28 -9.24
N ILE A 76 0.82 5.68 -8.07
CA ILE A 76 -0.20 5.03 -7.24
C ILE A 76 -1.01 6.10 -6.52
N ARG A 77 -2.31 6.15 -6.82
CA ARG A 77 -3.26 7.12 -6.24
C ARG A 77 -4.16 6.50 -5.20
N GLU A 78 -4.39 5.20 -5.29
CA GLU A 78 -5.24 4.49 -4.33
C GLU A 78 -4.55 3.21 -3.87
N MET A 79 -4.60 2.96 -2.56
CA MET A 79 -4.04 1.76 -1.98
C MET A 79 -5.01 1.20 -0.93
N GLN A 80 -5.33 -0.07 -1.07
CA GLN A 80 -6.11 -0.83 -0.10
C GLN A 80 -5.29 -2.00 0.39
N ILE A 81 -5.02 -2.03 1.69
CA ILE A 81 -4.20 -3.05 2.34
C ILE A 81 -5.11 -3.84 3.28
N TYR A 82 -5.20 -5.13 3.03
CA TYR A 82 -5.92 -6.09 3.85
C TYR A 82 -4.88 -7.01 4.47
N SER A 83 -4.68 -6.88 5.78
CA SER A 83 -3.55 -7.54 6.43
C SER A 83 -3.75 -7.65 7.93
N SER A 84 -3.77 -8.87 8.47
CA SER A 84 -3.86 -9.17 9.91
C SER A 84 -2.54 -9.08 10.68
N TYR A 85 -1.55 -8.35 10.14
CA TYR A 85 -0.17 -8.36 10.63
C TYR A 85 0.32 -6.99 11.09
N GLY A 86 1.33 -7.01 11.95
CA GLY A 86 1.98 -5.87 12.59
C GLY A 86 2.63 -4.86 11.66
N HIS A 87 2.58 -3.57 12.01
CA HIS A 87 3.38 -2.51 11.38
C HIS A 87 4.86 -2.84 11.15
N HIS A 88 5.54 -3.51 12.09
CA HIS A 88 6.97 -3.83 11.93
C HIS A 88 7.26 -4.62 10.63
N LEU A 89 6.28 -5.38 10.16
CA LEU A 89 6.37 -6.16 8.94
C LEU A 89 6.01 -5.33 7.70
N SER A 90 5.15 -4.32 7.85
CA SER A 90 4.64 -3.45 6.76
C SER A 90 5.26 -2.06 6.70
N LYS A 91 6.25 -1.79 7.55
CA LYS A 91 6.88 -0.48 7.76
C LYS A 91 7.29 0.20 6.45
N LEU A 92 7.80 -0.56 5.48
CA LEU A 92 8.23 -0.03 4.16
C LEU A 92 7.13 0.68 3.37
N LEU A 93 5.85 0.30 3.55
CA LEU A 93 4.73 1.01 2.92
C LEU A 93 4.53 2.42 3.49
N PHE A 94 5.07 2.68 4.68
CA PHE A 94 4.82 3.87 5.46
C PHE A 94 6.05 4.77 5.62
N GLU A 95 7.25 4.27 5.28
CA GLU A 95 8.52 4.99 5.51
C GLU A 95 8.81 6.12 4.52
N TYR A 96 8.08 6.21 3.40
CA TYR A 96 8.41 7.12 2.32
C TYR A 96 7.25 8.00 1.89
N LYS A 97 7.59 9.26 1.59
CA LYS A 97 6.66 10.23 0.99
C LYS A 97 6.06 9.61 -0.26
N ASN A 98 4.74 9.72 -0.39
CA ASN A 98 3.99 9.21 -1.52
C ASN A 98 2.88 10.19 -1.91
N ASN A 99 2.25 9.94 -3.06
CA ASN A 99 1.15 10.76 -3.58
C ASN A 99 -0.19 10.01 -3.56
N VAL A 100 -0.35 9.05 -2.63
CA VAL A 100 -1.58 8.27 -2.44
C VAL A 100 -2.66 9.22 -1.90
N LYS A 101 -3.81 9.21 -2.57
CA LYS A 101 -4.98 10.03 -2.24
C LYS A 101 -6.04 9.23 -1.49
N PHE A 102 -6.11 7.93 -1.70
CA PHE A 102 -7.01 7.04 -0.97
C PHE A 102 -6.22 5.90 -0.32
N LEU A 103 -6.33 5.79 1.00
CA LEU A 103 -5.78 4.69 1.77
C LEU A 103 -6.91 3.97 2.50
N LYS A 104 -6.96 2.64 2.34
CA LYS A 104 -7.78 1.76 3.17
C LYS A 104 -6.90 0.75 3.89
N LEU A 105 -7.01 0.70 5.20
CA LEU A 105 -6.37 -0.30 6.05
C LEU A 105 -7.46 -1.19 6.66
N MET A 106 -7.36 -2.49 6.44
CA MET A 106 -8.30 -3.48 6.98
C MET A 106 -7.56 -4.59 7.71
N ASP A 107 -8.06 -4.91 8.91
CA ASP A 107 -7.48 -5.87 9.84
C ASP A 107 -6.05 -5.50 10.27
N PHE A 108 -5.68 -4.23 10.18
CA PHE A 108 -4.29 -3.79 10.35
C PHE A 108 -3.92 -3.61 11.82
N TYR A 109 -3.02 -4.45 12.31
CA TYR A 109 -2.55 -4.43 13.70
C TYR A 109 -1.14 -3.84 13.80
N THR A 110 -0.81 -3.26 14.95
CA THR A 110 0.48 -2.70 15.31
C THR A 110 0.94 -3.39 16.59
N TYR A 111 1.76 -4.44 16.46
CA TYR A 111 2.28 -5.20 17.62
C TYR A 111 3.22 -4.40 18.56
N GLY A 112 3.18 -3.07 18.54
CA GLY A 112 3.92 -2.17 19.40
C GLY A 112 3.16 -0.86 19.59
N LYS A 113 3.56 -0.06 20.59
CA LYS A 113 3.03 1.29 20.83
C LYS A 113 3.46 2.26 19.73
N ILE A 114 2.97 2.05 18.52
CA ILE A 114 3.21 2.91 17.38
C ILE A 114 2.06 3.91 17.34
N GLU A 115 2.42 5.18 17.37
CA GLU A 115 1.46 6.24 17.21
C GLU A 115 0.96 6.27 15.77
N PHE A 116 -0.34 6.49 15.58
CA PHE A 116 -0.95 6.58 14.26
C PHE A 116 -0.28 7.66 13.38
N VAL A 117 0.20 8.73 14.00
CA VAL A 117 0.96 9.80 13.35
C VAL A 117 2.21 9.26 12.67
N ASP A 118 2.96 8.39 13.33
CA ASP A 118 4.18 7.82 12.78
C ASP A 118 3.92 6.95 11.55
N LEU A 119 2.76 6.30 11.51
CA LEU A 119 2.33 5.48 10.37
C LEU A 119 2.02 6.36 9.15
N LEU A 120 1.27 7.44 9.31
CA LEU A 120 0.74 8.20 8.17
C LEU A 120 1.44 9.52 7.88
N LYS A 121 2.48 9.92 8.62
CA LYS A 121 3.22 11.19 8.40
C LYS A 121 3.73 11.39 6.98
N HIS A 122 3.90 10.32 6.20
CA HIS A 122 4.36 10.40 4.81
C HIS A 122 3.23 10.45 3.76
N TYR A 123 1.96 10.32 4.17
CA TYR A 123 0.76 10.34 3.33
C TYR A 123 0.13 11.74 3.28
N GLN A 124 0.92 12.76 2.95
CA GLN A 124 0.47 14.15 3.00
C GLN A 124 -0.56 14.50 1.91
N ALA A 125 -0.65 13.73 0.83
CA ALA A 125 -1.63 13.92 -0.23
C ALA A 125 -2.98 13.24 0.02
N LEU A 126 -3.17 12.65 1.20
CA LEU A 126 -4.32 11.79 1.48
C LEU A 126 -5.63 12.59 1.53
N GLU A 127 -6.56 12.26 0.65
CA GLU A 127 -7.89 12.87 0.58
C GLU A 127 -8.96 11.98 1.22
N LYS A 128 -8.75 10.66 1.24
CA LYS A 128 -9.65 9.67 1.80
C LYS A 128 -8.89 8.63 2.61
N LEU A 129 -9.34 8.41 3.84
CA LEU A 129 -8.81 7.40 4.74
C LEU A 129 -9.95 6.51 5.25
N GLU A 130 -9.79 5.20 5.09
CA GLU A 130 -10.70 4.22 5.66
C GLU A 130 -9.94 3.23 6.54
N LEU A 131 -10.34 3.10 7.80
CA LEU A 131 -9.76 2.20 8.78
C LEU A 131 -10.83 1.18 9.21
N TYR A 132 -10.52 -0.11 9.09
CA TYR A 132 -11.40 -1.20 9.45
C TYR A 132 -10.64 -2.19 10.32
N THR A 133 -11.14 -2.48 11.52
CA THR A 133 -10.54 -3.46 12.45
C THR A 133 -9.06 -3.18 12.68
N VAL A 134 -8.76 -2.03 13.29
CA VAL A 134 -7.38 -1.57 13.57
C VAL A 134 -7.17 -1.42 15.08
N ASP A 135 -5.93 -1.59 15.55
CA ASP A 135 -5.59 -1.54 16.98
C ASP A 135 -4.93 -0.23 17.44
N PHE A 136 -5.14 0.85 16.69
CA PHE A 136 -4.58 2.15 17.05
C PHE A 136 -5.21 2.67 18.35
N ASN A 137 -4.39 2.80 19.39
CA ASN A 137 -4.81 3.34 20.69
C ASN A 137 -5.14 4.84 20.62
N HIS A 138 -4.42 5.58 19.78
CA HIS A 138 -4.59 7.01 19.59
C HIS A 138 -4.52 7.35 18.10
N ILE A 139 -5.54 8.04 17.60
CA ILE A 139 -5.65 8.46 16.20
C ILE A 139 -5.66 9.99 16.17
N ASP A 140 -4.49 10.60 16.01
CA ASP A 140 -4.37 12.02 15.65
C ASP A 140 -4.26 12.14 14.13
N ILE A 141 -5.11 12.97 13.53
CA ILE A 141 -5.18 13.22 12.08
C ILE A 141 -4.94 14.70 11.75
N SER A 142 -4.58 15.53 12.72
CA SER A 142 -4.45 16.98 12.56
C SER A 142 -3.44 17.39 11.47
N PHE A 143 -2.47 16.51 11.20
CA PHE A 143 -1.44 16.69 10.16
C PHE A 143 -1.92 16.31 8.74
N LEU A 144 -3.09 15.71 8.57
CA LEU A 144 -3.64 15.31 7.27
C LEU A 144 -4.49 16.43 6.65
N HIS A 145 -3.84 17.54 6.27
CA HIS A 145 -4.53 18.77 5.85
C HIS A 145 -5.40 18.65 4.58
N HIS A 146 -5.18 17.62 3.77
CA HIS A 146 -5.95 17.37 2.55
C HIS A 146 -7.10 16.36 2.74
N LEU A 147 -7.27 15.81 3.95
CA LEU A 147 -8.25 14.78 4.22
C LEU A 147 -9.68 15.34 4.15
N LYS A 148 -10.47 14.78 3.24
CA LYS A 148 -11.89 15.13 3.01
C LYS A 148 -12.83 14.08 3.56
N THR A 149 -12.38 12.84 3.64
CA THR A 149 -13.21 11.71 4.07
C THR A 149 -12.44 10.81 4.99
N LEU A 150 -12.99 10.58 6.17
CA LEU A 150 -12.51 9.63 7.15
C LEU A 150 -13.62 8.64 7.46
N LYS A 151 -13.31 7.35 7.41
CA LYS A 151 -14.17 6.31 7.96
C LYS A 151 -13.38 5.43 8.91
N ILE A 152 -13.94 5.16 10.07
CA ILE A 152 -13.35 4.29 11.08
C ILE A 152 -14.41 3.29 11.49
N TYR A 153 -14.07 2.00 11.38
CA TYR A 153 -14.89 0.89 11.81
C TYR A 153 -14.05 0.08 12.80
N LEU A 154 -14.31 0.30 14.07
CA LEU A 154 -13.74 -0.49 15.15
C LEU A 154 -14.63 -1.73 15.28
N GLY A 155 -14.15 -2.87 14.81
CA GLY A 155 -14.81 -4.14 15.06
C GLY A 155 -14.79 -4.41 16.56
N TYR A 156 -15.97 -4.55 17.16
CA TYR A 156 -16.14 -5.08 18.52
C TYR A 156 -16.34 -6.60 18.46
#